data_AF-A0A7J8CUQ5-F1
#
_entry.id   AF-A0A7J8CUQ5-F1
#
_cell.length_a   1.000
_cell.length_b   1.000
_cell.length_c   1.000
_cell.angle_alpha   90.00
_cell.angle_beta   90.00
_cell.angle_gamma   90.00
#
_symmetry.space_group_name_H-M   'P 1'
#
loop_
_entity.id
_entity.type
_entity.pdbx_description
1 polymer ?
#
loop_
_entity_poly.entity_id
_entity_poly.type
_entity_poly.pdbx_seq_one_letter_code
_entity_poly.pdbx_strand_id
1 'polypeptide(L)'
;MEMRGSFLVLLLRECFRDLSWLATICNAGGEVGLLVTSIVPQTPFFWAMHITETLHQNMQLLFSSLAEAEEQQPYLQDSAVRRGTRCLAQYHLGEYGKAWNRCWVVDRVDTWAVVMFIDFGQSATIPVQSLRSLDSDDFWTIPPLTQPFMLEKGILSSYQVIHHILKGKITGALNLESHILKFDECK
;
A
#
# COMPACT_ATOMS: atom_id res chain seq x y z
N MET A 1 2.60 12.42 4.98
CA MET A 1 1.65 13.33 4.29
C MET A 1 0.87 12.60 3.19
N GLU A 2 0.89 11.26 3.12
CA GLU A 2 0.50 10.54 1.90
C GLU A 2 -0.82 9.77 2.01
N MET A 3 -1.39 9.59 3.20
CA MET A 3 -2.74 9.00 3.34
C MET A 3 -3.86 9.99 3.08
N ARG A 4 -3.59 11.29 3.32
CA ARG A 4 -4.61 12.33 3.39
C ARG A 4 -4.57 13.25 2.18
N GLY A 5 -5.74 13.78 1.81
CA GLY A 5 -5.95 14.61 0.63
C GLY A 5 -6.14 13.81 -0.66
N SER A 6 -6.38 14.54 -1.76
CA SER A 6 -6.64 13.94 -3.08
C SER A 6 -5.40 13.32 -3.73
N PHE A 7 -4.21 13.58 -3.19
CA PHE A 7 -2.94 13.12 -3.76
C PHE A 7 -2.87 11.59 -3.92
N LEU A 8 -3.25 10.84 -2.88
CA LEU A 8 -3.29 9.37 -2.94
C LEU A 8 -4.29 8.85 -3.97
N VAL A 9 -5.45 9.49 -4.09
CA VAL A 9 -6.46 9.07 -5.08
C VAL A 9 -5.96 9.33 -6.51
N LEU A 10 -5.29 10.46 -6.73
CA LEU A 10 -4.68 10.77 -8.03
C LEU A 10 -3.57 9.77 -8.38
N LEU A 11 -2.68 9.49 -7.42
CA LEU A 11 -1.67 8.44 -7.49
C LEU A 11 -2.28 7.11 -7.92
N LEU A 12 -3.26 6.63 -7.16
CA LEU A 12 -3.85 5.32 -7.38
C LEU A 12 -4.52 5.26 -8.76
N ARG A 13 -5.13 6.36 -9.22
CA ARG A 13 -5.75 6.43 -10.54
C ARG A 13 -4.72 6.36 -11.67
N GLU A 14 -3.55 6.97 -11.51
CA GLU A 14 -2.43 6.87 -12.46
C GLU A 14 -1.89 5.42 -12.55
N CYS A 15 -1.86 4.71 -11.42
CA CYS A 15 -1.37 3.33 -11.36
C CYS A 15 -2.41 2.29 -11.80
N PHE A 16 -3.64 2.36 -11.34
CA PHE A 16 -4.61 1.26 -11.43
C PHE A 16 -5.78 1.53 -12.36
N ARG A 17 -5.95 2.78 -12.84
CA ARG A 17 -7.09 3.30 -13.64
C ARG A 17 -8.46 3.14 -12.97
N ASP A 18 -8.83 1.92 -12.59
CA ASP A 18 -10.01 1.58 -11.80
C ASP A 18 -9.73 1.63 -10.30
N LEU A 19 -10.59 2.34 -9.57
CA LEU A 19 -10.57 2.49 -8.11
C LEU A 19 -11.84 1.95 -7.45
N SER A 20 -12.66 1.19 -8.19
CA SER A 20 -13.90 0.57 -7.69
C SER A 20 -13.67 -0.28 -6.44
N TRP A 21 -12.49 -0.89 -6.32
CA TRP A 21 -12.08 -1.69 -5.17
C TRP A 21 -12.05 -0.92 -3.85
N LEU A 22 -11.77 0.39 -3.84
CA LEU A 22 -11.87 1.23 -2.63
C LEU A 22 -13.31 1.28 -2.11
N ALA A 23 -14.30 1.30 -3.00
CA ALA A 23 -15.71 1.37 -2.63
C ALA A 23 -16.27 0.00 -2.20
N THR A 24 -15.75 -1.10 -2.73
CA THR A 24 -16.21 -2.47 -2.40
C THR A 24 -16.03 -2.78 -0.92
N ILE A 25 -14.91 -2.35 -0.32
CA ILE A 25 -14.61 -2.66 1.08
C ILE A 25 -15.51 -1.86 2.05
N CYS A 26 -16.00 -0.68 1.65
CA CYS A 26 -16.97 0.09 2.44
C CYS A 26 -18.27 -0.68 2.72
N ASN A 27 -18.62 -1.62 1.84
CA ASN A 27 -19.85 -2.40 1.93
C ASN A 27 -19.66 -3.75 2.64
N ALA A 28 -18.50 -3.99 3.22
CA ALA A 28 -18.27 -5.18 4.03
C ALA A 28 -19.22 -5.15 5.23
N GLY A 29 -20.30 -5.93 5.14
CA GLY A 29 -21.26 -6.08 6.23
C GLY A 29 -20.67 -6.95 7.33
N GLY A 30 -20.77 -6.50 8.58
CA GLY A 30 -20.39 -7.30 9.74
C GLY A 30 -19.00 -7.00 10.29
N GLU A 31 -18.46 -7.95 11.05
CA GLU A 31 -17.11 -7.87 11.62
C GLU A 31 -16.08 -8.30 10.57
N VAL A 32 -14.97 -7.55 10.49
CA VAL A 32 -13.86 -7.79 9.56
C VAL A 32 -12.54 -7.87 10.31
N GLY A 33 -11.57 -8.57 9.72
CA GLY A 33 -10.18 -8.57 10.15
C GLY A 33 -9.33 -7.64 9.28
N LEU A 34 -8.57 -6.75 9.91
CA LEU A 34 -7.63 -5.84 9.26
C LEU A 34 -6.20 -6.15 9.71
N LEU A 35 -5.35 -6.64 8.81
CA LEU A 35 -3.92 -6.81 9.08
C LEU A 35 -3.21 -5.46 8.94
N VAL A 36 -2.73 -4.89 10.03
CA VAL A 36 -2.06 -3.57 10.02
C VAL A 36 -0.69 -3.69 9.38
N THR A 37 -0.43 -2.86 8.36
CA THR A 37 0.85 -2.85 7.63
C THR A 37 1.70 -1.62 7.96
N SER A 38 1.07 -0.49 8.31
CA SER A 38 1.76 0.76 8.63
C SER A 38 0.86 1.66 9.48
N ILE A 39 1.45 2.49 10.33
CA ILE A 39 0.73 3.46 11.18
C ILE A 39 1.25 4.87 10.90
N VAL A 40 0.40 5.89 11.03
CA VAL A 40 0.86 7.28 11.11
C VAL A 40 0.96 7.69 12.58
N PRO A 41 2.20 7.89 13.09
CA PRO A 41 2.44 8.14 14.51
C PRO A 41 1.59 9.29 15.04
N GLN A 42 1.07 9.11 16.26
CA GLN A 42 0.28 10.12 16.98
C GLN A 42 -1.03 10.52 16.29
N THR A 43 -1.53 9.69 15.36
CA THR A 43 -2.82 9.93 14.67
C THR A 43 -3.68 8.66 14.69
N PRO A 44 -4.99 8.77 14.40
CA PRO A 44 -5.85 7.59 14.27
C PRO A 44 -5.68 6.86 12.92
N PHE A 45 -4.79 7.32 12.05
CA PHE A 45 -4.67 6.80 10.68
C PHE A 45 -3.65 5.66 10.59
N PHE A 46 -4.01 4.64 9.81
CA PHE A 46 -3.16 3.48 9.56
C PHE A 46 -3.48 2.87 8.19
N TRP A 47 -2.58 2.05 7.70
CA TRP A 47 -2.77 1.20 6.53
C TRP A 47 -3.00 -0.23 6.99
N ALA A 48 -3.94 -0.89 6.33
CA ALA A 48 -4.19 -2.31 6.60
C ALA A 48 -4.65 -3.05 5.35
N MET A 49 -4.45 -4.37 5.37
CA MET A 49 -5.04 -5.29 4.40
C MET A 49 -6.35 -5.82 4.96
N HIS A 50 -7.42 -5.81 4.16
CA HIS A 50 -8.71 -6.39 4.54
C HIS A 50 -8.71 -7.90 4.30
N ILE A 51 -8.73 -8.68 5.38
CA ILE A 51 -8.54 -10.13 5.33
C ILE A 51 -9.78 -10.80 4.75
N THR A 52 -9.64 -11.30 3.53
CA THR A 52 -10.66 -11.98 2.75
C THR A 52 -10.02 -13.09 1.92
N GLU A 53 -10.81 -14.02 1.39
CA GLU A 53 -10.31 -15.02 0.43
C GLU A 53 -9.72 -14.36 -0.83
N THR A 54 -10.35 -13.29 -1.31
CA THR A 54 -9.84 -12.51 -2.45
C THR A 54 -8.49 -11.87 -2.15
N LEU A 55 -8.28 -11.33 -0.95
CA LEU A 55 -6.96 -10.82 -0.54
C LEU A 55 -5.93 -11.94 -0.61
N HIS A 56 -6.23 -13.13 -0.07
CA HIS A 56 -5.30 -14.25 -0.07
C HIS A 56 -4.90 -14.67 -1.49
N GLN A 57 -5.88 -14.78 -2.40
CA GLN A 57 -5.63 -15.09 -3.81
C GLN A 57 -4.76 -14.01 -4.49
N ASN A 58 -5.08 -12.73 -4.27
CA ASN A 58 -4.32 -11.61 -4.81
C ASN A 58 -2.88 -11.58 -4.29
N MET A 59 -2.68 -11.84 -2.99
CA MET A 59 -1.35 -11.93 -2.38
C MET A 59 -0.53 -13.06 -2.99
N GLN A 60 -1.12 -14.26 -3.11
CA GLN A 60 -0.45 -15.41 -3.69
C GLN A 60 -0.01 -15.12 -5.12
N LEU A 61 -0.94 -14.67 -5.97
CA LEU A 61 -0.68 -14.38 -7.37
C LEU A 61 0.37 -13.28 -7.53
N LEU A 62 0.22 -12.15 -6.82
CA LEU A 62 1.13 -11.02 -6.96
C LEU A 62 2.55 -11.39 -6.52
N PHE A 63 2.72 -11.96 -5.33
CA PHE A 63 4.05 -12.22 -4.80
C PHE A 63 4.73 -13.38 -5.52
N SER A 64 4.00 -14.40 -6.00
CA SER A 64 4.59 -15.43 -6.85
C SER A 64 5.08 -14.85 -8.18
N SER A 65 4.26 -14.03 -8.85
CA SER A 65 4.64 -13.41 -10.12
C SER A 65 5.82 -12.43 -9.96
N LEU A 66 5.88 -11.69 -8.85
CA LEU A 66 7.02 -10.83 -8.55
C LEU A 66 8.30 -11.63 -8.33
N ALA A 67 8.23 -12.71 -7.54
CA ALA A 67 9.39 -13.57 -7.28
C ALA A 67 9.92 -14.25 -8.56
N GLU A 68 9.03 -14.60 -9.49
CA GLU A 68 9.42 -15.17 -10.79
C GLU A 68 10.05 -14.13 -11.72
N ALA A 69 9.60 -12.88 -11.65
CA ALA A 69 9.95 -11.81 -12.59
C ALA A 69 11.09 -10.89 -12.12
N GLU A 70 11.40 -10.86 -10.82
CA GLU A 70 12.30 -9.87 -10.22
C GLU A 70 13.71 -9.93 -10.80
N GLU A 71 14.24 -11.13 -11.05
CA GLU A 71 15.60 -11.33 -11.56
C GLU A 71 15.77 -10.86 -13.00
N GLN A 72 14.70 -10.87 -13.80
CA GLN A 72 14.73 -10.44 -15.20
C GLN A 72 14.41 -8.95 -15.37
N GLN A 73 13.89 -8.26 -14.34
CA GLN A 73 13.60 -6.83 -14.45
C GLN A 73 14.90 -6.01 -14.51
N PRO A 74 15.08 -5.15 -15.53
CA PRO A 74 16.24 -4.27 -15.61
C PRO A 74 16.15 -3.16 -14.56
N TYR A 75 17.31 -2.67 -14.12
CA TYR A 75 17.37 -1.43 -13.35
C TYR A 75 16.86 -0.25 -14.20
N LEU A 76 16.15 0.68 -13.55
CA LEU A 76 15.67 1.88 -14.21
C LEU A 76 16.85 2.78 -14.58
N GLN A 77 16.79 3.34 -15.78
CA GLN A 77 17.69 4.42 -16.17
C GLN A 77 17.36 5.68 -15.35
N ASP A 78 18.38 6.45 -15.00
CA ASP A 78 18.21 7.65 -14.17
C ASP A 78 17.14 8.59 -14.73
N SER A 79 17.15 8.84 -16.04
CA SER A 79 16.18 9.70 -16.72
C SER A 79 14.74 9.17 -16.72
N ALA A 80 14.54 7.87 -16.48
CA ALA A 80 13.22 7.23 -16.41
C ALA A 80 12.60 7.34 -15.00
N VAL A 81 13.40 7.64 -13.97
CA VAL A 81 12.91 7.81 -12.60
C VAL A 81 12.37 9.23 -12.41
N ARG A 82 11.05 9.33 -12.45
CA ARG A 82 10.27 10.55 -12.26
C ARG A 82 9.04 10.23 -11.41
N ARG A 83 8.41 11.27 -10.87
CA ARG A 83 7.11 11.11 -10.21
C ARG A 83 6.13 10.40 -11.15
N GLY A 84 5.42 9.41 -10.62
CA GLY A 84 4.52 8.57 -11.42
C GLY A 84 5.12 7.25 -11.87
N THR A 85 6.46 7.09 -11.83
CA THR A 85 7.12 5.88 -12.34
C THR A 85 6.75 4.66 -11.50
N ARG A 86 6.25 3.62 -12.19
CA ARG A 86 6.00 2.27 -11.69
C ARG A 86 7.33 1.52 -11.63
N CYS A 87 7.64 0.89 -10.50
CA CYS A 87 8.94 0.26 -10.30
C CYS A 87 8.90 -0.85 -9.25
N LEU A 88 10.03 -1.55 -9.09
CA LEU A 88 10.32 -2.41 -7.96
C LEU A 88 11.42 -1.80 -7.10
N ALA A 89 11.31 -2.02 -5.80
CA ALA A 89 12.39 -1.84 -4.84
C ALA A 89 12.38 -2.97 -3.80
N GLN A 90 13.51 -3.18 -3.14
CA GLN A 90 13.57 -4.12 -2.02
C GLN A 90 12.89 -3.52 -0.78
N TYR A 91 11.86 -4.20 -0.30
CA TYR A 91 11.18 -3.90 0.96
C TYR A 91 11.72 -4.82 2.07
N HIS A 92 11.86 -4.30 3.28
CA HIS A 92 12.28 -5.11 4.43
C HIS A 92 11.06 -5.71 5.13
N LEU A 93 10.92 -7.03 5.08
CA LEU A 93 9.82 -7.80 5.66
C LEU A 93 10.12 -8.25 7.10
N GLY A 94 10.92 -7.48 7.85
CA GLY A 94 11.37 -7.86 9.19
C GLY A 94 12.20 -9.15 9.18
N GLU A 95 11.78 -10.14 9.97
CA GLU A 95 12.50 -11.43 10.13
C GLU A 95 12.56 -12.25 8.83
N TYR A 96 11.66 -11.99 7.88
CA TYR A 96 11.65 -12.65 6.57
C TYR A 96 12.66 -12.05 5.57
N GLY A 97 13.43 -11.04 5.97
CA GLY A 97 14.51 -10.47 5.16
C GLY A 97 14.04 -9.38 4.21
N LYS A 98 14.42 -9.48 2.93
CA LYS A 98 14.10 -8.48 1.90
C LYS A 98 13.50 -9.17 0.69
N ALA A 99 12.50 -8.54 0.07
CA ALA A 99 11.89 -9.01 -1.17
C ALA A 99 11.60 -7.82 -2.09
N TRP A 100 11.59 -8.05 -3.41
CA TRP A 100 11.20 -7.02 -4.36
C TRP A 100 9.69 -6.82 -4.35
N ASN A 101 9.27 -5.56 -4.27
CA ASN A 101 7.87 -5.18 -4.12
C ASN A 101 7.51 -4.02 -5.02
N ARG A 102 6.23 -3.95 -5.40
CA ARG A 102 5.70 -2.86 -6.22
C ARG A 102 5.89 -1.53 -5.51
N CYS A 103 6.50 -0.61 -6.22
CA CYS A 103 6.80 0.73 -5.79
C CYS A 103 6.25 1.74 -6.78
N TRP A 104 5.90 2.89 -6.24
CA TRP A 104 5.55 4.05 -7.02
C TRP A 104 6.39 5.24 -6.61
N VAL A 105 7.00 5.92 -7.58
CA VAL A 105 7.82 7.11 -7.30
C VAL A 105 6.89 8.29 -6.99
N VAL A 106 6.90 8.70 -5.73
CA VAL A 106 6.15 9.86 -5.20
C VAL A 106 6.86 11.15 -5.59
N ASP A 107 8.18 11.17 -5.43
CA ASP A 107 9.02 12.33 -5.74
C ASP A 107 10.47 11.90 -5.99
N ARG A 108 11.27 12.81 -6.52
CA ARG A 108 12.71 12.61 -6.73
C ARG A 108 13.50 13.84 -6.30
N VAL A 109 14.55 13.59 -5.55
CA VAL A 109 15.53 14.60 -5.13
C VAL A 109 16.92 14.10 -5.53
N ASP A 110 17.45 14.67 -6.61
CA ASP A 110 18.77 14.32 -7.16
C ASP A 110 18.91 12.80 -7.44
N THR A 111 19.81 12.10 -6.75
CA THR A 111 20.05 10.65 -6.88
C THR A 111 19.16 9.80 -5.97
N TRP A 112 18.18 10.40 -5.30
CA TRP A 112 17.26 9.72 -4.39
C TRP A 112 15.81 9.83 -4.87
N ALA A 113 15.08 8.72 -4.77
CA ALA A 113 13.65 8.67 -5.03
C ALA A 113 12.90 8.50 -3.70
N VAL A 114 11.84 9.27 -3.51
CA VAL A 114 10.81 8.98 -2.51
C VAL A 114 9.83 8.04 -3.17
N VAL A 115 9.71 6.82 -2.65
CA VAL A 115 8.79 5.81 -3.17
C VAL A 115 7.76 5.41 -2.13
N MET A 116 6.59 5.02 -2.62
CA MET A 116 5.57 4.34 -1.83
C MET A 116 5.53 2.87 -2.21
N PHE A 117 5.71 2.00 -1.22
CA PHE A 117 5.41 0.57 -1.32
C PHE A 117 3.89 0.39 -1.24
N ILE A 118 3.27 0.30 -2.42
CA ILE A 118 1.82 0.44 -2.58
C ILE A 118 1.02 -0.66 -1.86
N ASP A 119 1.63 -1.83 -1.68
CA ASP A 119 1.02 -2.98 -1.02
C ASP A 119 1.13 -2.95 0.51
N PHE A 120 1.93 -2.03 1.05
CA PHE A 120 2.17 -1.90 2.50
C PHE A 120 1.79 -0.52 3.05
N GLY A 121 1.60 0.48 2.17
CA GLY A 121 1.24 1.83 2.59
C GLY A 121 2.40 2.53 3.31
N GLN A 122 3.62 2.11 3.01
CA GLN A 122 4.84 2.64 3.61
C GLN A 122 5.69 3.30 2.54
N SER A 123 6.25 4.46 2.89
CA SER A 123 7.17 5.17 2.02
C SER A 123 8.60 5.08 2.51
N ALA A 124 9.53 5.17 1.57
CA ALA A 124 10.96 5.15 1.82
C ALA A 124 11.69 6.09 0.86
N THR A 125 12.84 6.58 1.31
CA THR A 125 13.79 7.27 0.44
C THR A 125 14.87 6.30 0.05
N ILE A 126 15.00 6.01 -1.24
CA ILE A 126 15.90 4.99 -1.77
C ILE A 126 16.74 5.54 -2.93
N PRO A 127 17.96 5.02 -3.15
CA PRO A 127 18.77 5.45 -4.28
C PRO A 127 18.09 5.10 -5.60
N VAL A 128 18.15 6.02 -6.57
CA VAL A 128 17.58 5.82 -7.91
C VAL A 128 18.11 4.54 -8.56
N GLN A 129 19.41 4.27 -8.41
CA GLN A 129 20.06 3.06 -8.94
C GLN A 129 19.61 1.74 -8.30
N SER A 130 18.84 1.79 -7.20
CA SER A 130 18.27 0.61 -6.55
C SER A 130 16.89 0.23 -7.08
N LEU A 131 16.34 1.00 -8.02
CA LEU A 131 15.03 0.77 -8.61
C LEU A 131 15.11 -0.10 -9.86
N ARG A 132 14.18 -1.04 -10.00
CA ARG A 132 13.96 -1.82 -11.23
C ARG A 132 12.65 -1.43 -11.91
N SER A 133 12.58 -1.62 -13.22
CA SER A 133 11.34 -1.38 -13.98
C SER A 133 10.28 -2.40 -13.57
N LEU A 134 9.01 -1.99 -13.63
CA LEU A 134 7.85 -2.87 -13.57
C LEU A 134 6.75 -2.37 -14.52
N ASP A 135 7.10 -2.27 -15.81
CA ASP A 135 6.24 -1.62 -16.80
C ASP A 135 5.12 -2.52 -17.34
N SER A 136 5.18 -3.83 -17.11
CA SER A 136 4.10 -4.74 -17.53
C SER A 136 2.82 -4.46 -16.76
N ASP A 137 1.75 -4.11 -17.49
CA ASP A 137 0.43 -3.80 -16.94
C ASP A 137 -0.18 -4.97 -16.13
N ASP A 138 0.24 -6.22 -16.38
CA ASP A 138 -0.25 -7.41 -15.66
C ASP A 138 -0.05 -7.28 -14.14
N PHE A 139 1.10 -6.76 -13.72
CA PHE A 139 1.39 -6.52 -12.29
C PHE A 139 0.51 -5.43 -11.67
N TRP A 140 -0.14 -4.61 -12.49
CA TRP A 140 -0.98 -3.47 -12.05
C TRP A 140 -2.46 -3.75 -12.25
N THR A 141 -2.84 -4.96 -12.70
CA THR A 141 -4.23 -5.41 -12.72
C THR A 141 -4.72 -5.83 -11.33
N ILE A 142 -3.82 -6.35 -10.50
CA ILE A 142 -4.09 -6.69 -9.10
C ILE A 142 -4.14 -5.39 -8.29
N PRO A 143 -5.24 -5.03 -7.64
CA PRO A 143 -5.30 -3.83 -6.81
C PRO A 143 -4.23 -3.82 -5.70
N PRO A 144 -3.92 -2.65 -5.11
CA PRO A 144 -3.11 -2.60 -3.90
C PRO A 144 -3.67 -3.49 -2.81
N LEU A 145 -2.79 -4.21 -2.12
CA LEU A 145 -3.20 -5.12 -1.04
C LEU A 145 -3.68 -4.38 0.22
N THR A 146 -3.28 -3.11 0.36
CA THR A 146 -3.62 -2.27 1.50
C THR A 146 -4.37 -1.00 1.08
N GLN A 147 -5.11 -0.44 2.03
CA GLN A 147 -5.76 0.86 1.89
C GLN A 147 -5.73 1.60 3.24
N PRO A 148 -6.01 2.92 3.25
CA PRO A 148 -5.97 3.70 4.46
C PRO A 148 -7.26 3.57 5.27
N PHE A 149 -7.09 3.53 6.59
CA PHE A 149 -8.15 3.48 7.59
C PHE A 149 -7.93 4.56 8.64
N MET A 150 -9.00 4.88 9.37
CA MET A 150 -9.00 5.72 10.55
C MET A 150 -9.73 5.00 11.69
N LEU A 151 -9.08 4.85 12.84
CA LEU A 151 -9.77 4.43 14.06
C LEU A 151 -10.80 5.48 14.48
N GLU A 152 -12.03 5.05 14.77
CA GLU A 152 -13.06 5.96 15.31
C GLU A 152 -12.77 6.37 16.76
N LYS A 153 -12.03 5.54 17.51
CA LYS A 153 -11.67 5.80 18.91
C LYS A 153 -10.21 5.46 19.15
N GLY A 154 -9.48 6.40 19.75
CA GLY A 154 -8.08 6.20 20.15
C GLY A 154 -7.10 6.31 18.98
N ILE A 155 -5.87 5.85 19.22
CA ILE A 155 -4.77 5.83 18.26
C ILE A 155 -3.97 4.54 18.41
N LEU A 156 -3.40 4.03 17.31
CA LEU A 156 -2.39 2.97 17.36
C LEU A 156 -1.05 3.60 17.74
N SER A 157 -0.67 3.46 19.00
CA SER A 157 0.51 4.15 19.57
C SER A 157 1.79 3.31 19.54
N SER A 158 1.69 2.00 19.30
CA SER A 158 2.84 1.09 19.28
C SER A 158 3.05 0.49 17.89
N TYR A 159 4.29 0.55 17.41
CA TYR A 159 4.73 -0.19 16.22
C TYR A 159 4.58 -1.71 16.38
N GLN A 160 4.42 -2.20 17.62
CA GLN A 160 4.12 -3.61 17.87
C GLN A 160 2.78 -4.04 17.25
N VAL A 161 1.86 -3.11 16.95
CA VAL A 161 0.59 -3.43 16.28
C VAL A 161 0.79 -3.72 14.79
N ILE A 162 1.92 -3.32 14.19
CA ILE A 162 2.24 -3.72 12.82
C ILE A 162 2.30 -5.26 12.75
N HIS A 163 1.74 -5.81 11.68
CA HIS A 163 1.52 -7.25 11.46
C HIS A 163 0.52 -7.91 12.42
N HIS A 164 -0.23 -7.16 13.22
CA HIS A 164 -1.36 -7.69 13.99
C HIS A 164 -2.69 -7.49 13.25
N ILE A 165 -3.61 -8.40 13.52
CA ILE A 165 -4.97 -8.34 13.00
C ILE A 165 -5.86 -7.62 14.01
N LEU A 166 -6.39 -6.47 13.61
CA LEU A 166 -7.47 -5.82 14.35
C LEU A 166 -8.80 -6.42 13.91
N LYS A 167 -9.70 -6.66 14.85
CA LYS A 167 -11.08 -7.09 14.58
C LYS A 167 -12.04 -5.97 14.89
N GLY A 168 -13.03 -5.77 14.05
CA GLY A 168 -13.92 -4.62 14.20
C GLY A 168 -14.86 -4.46 13.03
N LYS A 169 -15.45 -3.27 12.90
CA LYS A 169 -16.41 -2.96 11.85
C LYS A 169 -15.97 -1.75 11.04
N ILE A 170 -16.18 -1.83 9.74
CA ILE A 170 -16.08 -0.65 8.87
C ILE A 170 -17.39 0.11 8.97
N THR A 171 -17.34 1.34 9.45
CA THR A 171 -18.54 2.14 9.77
C THR A 171 -18.81 3.24 8.74
N GLY A 172 -18.11 3.20 7.62
CA GLY A 172 -18.23 4.13 6.49
C GLY A 172 -16.87 4.71 6.08
N ALA A 173 -16.91 5.79 5.31
CA ALA A 173 -15.70 6.51 4.88
C ALA A 173 -15.68 7.94 5.46
N LEU A 174 -14.52 8.60 5.41
CA LEU A 174 -14.43 10.01 5.77
C LEU A 174 -15.09 10.91 4.70
N ASN A 175 -15.85 11.91 5.15
CA ASN A 175 -16.68 12.76 4.28
C ASN A 175 -15.90 13.47 3.16
N LEU A 176 -14.69 13.97 3.45
CA LEU A 176 -13.84 14.70 2.50
C LEU A 176 -12.76 13.81 1.87
N GLU A 177 -12.58 12.60 2.39
CA GLU A 177 -11.47 11.70 2.08
C GLU A 177 -12.03 10.27 2.00
N SER A 178 -12.93 10.04 1.03
CA SER A 178 -13.72 8.79 0.96
C SER A 178 -12.88 7.53 0.69
N HIS A 179 -11.62 7.70 0.31
CA HIS A 179 -10.64 6.61 0.21
C HIS A 179 -10.13 6.14 1.58
N ILE A 180 -10.40 6.87 2.67
CA ILE A 180 -10.06 6.51 4.04
C ILE A 180 -11.30 5.97 4.75
N LEU A 181 -11.23 4.72 5.18
CA LEU A 181 -12.37 4.05 5.82
C LEU A 181 -12.32 4.19 7.34
N LYS A 182 -13.47 4.43 7.96
CA LYS A 182 -13.62 4.49 9.41
C LYS A 182 -13.74 3.07 9.97
N PHE A 183 -13.00 2.79 11.03
CA PHE A 183 -12.95 1.49 11.68
C PHE A 183 -13.23 1.60 13.18
N ASP A 184 -14.24 0.89 13.66
CA ASP A 184 -14.55 0.72 15.08
C ASP A 184 -14.02 -0.65 15.53
N GLU A 185 -12.94 -0.64 16.30
CA GLU A 185 -12.27 -1.83 16.81
C GLU A 185 -13.12 -2.49 17.92
N CYS A 186 -13.35 -3.80 17.79
CA CYS A 186 -13.91 -4.62 18.86
C CYS A 186 -12.82 -4.87 19.91
N LYS A 187 -13.02 -4.37 21.13
CA LYS A 187 -12.16 -4.66 22.29
C LYS A 187 -12.60 -5.91 23.04
#